data_AF-A0A820QW14-F1
#
_entry.id   AF-A0A820QW14-F1
#
_cell.length_a   1.000
_cell.length_b   1.000
_cell.length_c   1.000
_cell.angle_alpha   90.00
_cell.angle_beta   90.00
_cell.angle_gamma   90.00
#
_symmetry.space_group_name_H-M   'P 1'
#
loop_
_entity.id
_entity.type
_entity.pdbx_description
1 polymer ?
#
loop_
_entity_poly.entity_id
_entity_poly.type
_entity_poly.pdbx_seq_one_letter_code
_entity_poly.pdbx_strand_id
1 'polypeptide(L)'
;TRGQREPVEQAKIRIMQFFKNMEGKIMTFPLEIPCEQHRFILGKKGAGLKEIFDKTNVVVRIPNQEENCSTIQVIGETNKIGEAITMIYKM
;
A
#
# COMPACT_ATOMS: atom_id res chain seq x y z
N THR A 1 -42.14 -2.00 17.70
CA THR A 1 -42.35 -1.80 16.26
C THR A 1 -41.05 -2.07 15.52
N ARG A 2 -40.91 -3.27 14.93
CA ARG A 2 -39.71 -3.70 14.18
C ARG A 2 -39.74 -3.03 12.81
N GLY A 3 -39.00 -1.94 12.62
CA GLY A 3 -39.08 -1.21 11.36
C GLY A 3 -37.93 -0.26 11.13
N GLN A 4 -36.70 -0.78 11.02
CA GLN A 4 -35.58 -0.10 10.36
C GLN A 4 -34.66 -1.12 9.66
N ARG A 5 -35.22 -2.17 9.01
CA ARG A 5 -34.41 -3.18 8.30
C ARG A 5 -33.86 -2.66 6.96
N GLU A 6 -34.63 -1.81 6.28
CA GLU A 6 -34.27 -1.21 4.99
C GLU A 6 -32.98 -0.36 5.00
N PRO A 7 -32.78 0.59 5.95
CA PRO A 7 -31.55 1.37 5.98
C PRO A 7 -30.32 0.52 6.36
N VAL A 8 -30.51 -0.55 7.14
CA VAL A 8 -29.43 -1.46 7.53
C VAL A 8 -28.97 -2.29 6.33
N GLU A 9 -29.90 -2.77 5.51
CA GLU A 9 -29.55 -3.52 4.30
C GLU A 9 -28.89 -2.61 3.25
N GLN A 10 -29.35 -1.36 3.09
CA GLN A 10 -28.70 -0.38 2.21
C GLN A 10 -27.29 -0.02 2.67
N ALA A 11 -27.07 0.15 3.98
CA ALA A 11 -25.73 0.37 4.53
C ALA A 11 -24.80 -0.81 4.23
N LYS A 12 -25.30 -2.04 4.39
CA LYS A 12 -24.56 -3.26 4.08
C LYS A 12 -24.18 -3.35 2.59
N ILE A 13 -25.12 -3.04 1.69
CA ILE A 13 -24.86 -3.04 0.25
C ILE A 13 -23.79 -2.01 -0.12
N ARG A 14 -23.87 -0.78 0.40
CA ARG A 14 -22.87 0.25 0.12
C ARG A 14 -21.47 -0.15 0.55
N ILE A 15 -21.36 -0.71 1.75
CA ILE A 15 -20.08 -1.19 2.29
C ILE A 15 -19.54 -2.33 1.41
N MET A 16 -20.36 -3.32 1.07
CA MET A 16 -19.96 -4.42 0.19
C MET A 16 -19.58 -3.96 -1.23
N GLN A 17 -20.29 -3.00 -1.80
CA GLN A 17 -19.97 -2.44 -3.12
C GLN A 17 -18.64 -1.69 -3.11
N PHE A 18 -18.36 -0.96 -2.03
CA PHE A 18 -17.07 -0.29 -1.86
C PHE A 18 -15.92 -1.31 -1.77
N PHE A 19 -16.08 -2.35 -0.95
CA PHE A 19 -15.10 -3.44 -0.87
C PHE A 19 -14.89 -4.14 -2.20
N LYS A 20 -15.97 -4.46 -2.93
CA LYS A 20 -15.90 -5.13 -4.23
C LYS A 20 -15.24 -4.27 -5.31
N ASN A 21 -15.38 -2.95 -5.24
CA ASN A 21 -14.68 -2.02 -6.13
C ASN A 21 -13.18 -1.84 -5.78
N MET A 22 -12.80 -2.16 -4.53
CA MET A 22 -11.41 -2.17 -4.06
C MET A 22 -10.73 -3.53 -4.30
N GLU A 23 -11.48 -4.64 -4.20
CA GLU A 23 -11.05 -5.99 -4.57
C GLU A 23 -10.65 -6.03 -6.05
N GLY A 24 -9.35 -5.91 -6.32
CA GLY A 24 -8.78 -5.93 -7.67
C GLY A 24 -8.05 -4.65 -8.06
N LYS A 25 -8.21 -3.56 -7.30
CA LYS A 25 -7.38 -2.35 -7.50
C LYS A 25 -6.12 -2.39 -6.67
N ILE A 26 -6.22 -2.85 -5.42
CA ILE A 26 -5.10 -2.89 -4.48
C ILE A 26 -4.38 -4.23 -4.60
N MET A 27 -3.10 -4.19 -4.92
CA MET A 27 -2.21 -5.36 -4.94
C MET A 27 -1.05 -5.16 -3.98
N THR A 28 -0.50 -6.28 -3.50
CA THR A 28 0.78 -6.32 -2.79
C THR A 28 1.82 -6.90 -3.74
N PHE A 29 2.90 -6.17 -3.96
CA PHE A 29 4.00 -6.58 -4.81
C PHE A 29 5.28 -6.73 -3.97
N PRO A 30 5.86 -7.94 -3.88
CA PRO A 30 7.15 -8.14 -3.22
C PRO A 30 8.28 -7.63 -4.12
N LEU A 31 9.24 -6.91 -3.55
CA LEU A 31 10.35 -6.33 -4.28
C LEU A 31 11.66 -6.64 -3.58
N GLU A 32 12.62 -7.15 -4.34
CA GLU A 32 13.94 -7.50 -3.82
C GLU A 32 14.86 -6.28 -3.90
N ILE A 33 15.21 -5.74 -2.73
CA ILE A 33 16.11 -4.60 -2.57
C ILE A 33 17.11 -4.90 -1.46
N PRO A 34 18.41 -4.68 -1.66
CA PRO A 34 19.42 -4.81 -0.61
C PRO A 34 19.11 -3.97 0.64
N CYS A 35 19.38 -4.52 1.82
CA CYS A 35 19.27 -3.84 3.11
C CYS A 35 19.92 -2.45 3.15
N GLU A 36 21.04 -2.29 2.44
CA GLU A 36 21.80 -1.03 2.40
C GLU A 36 20.96 0.11 1.80
N GLN A 37 20.11 -0.19 0.82
CA GLN A 37 19.25 0.78 0.14
C GLN A 37 18.00 1.13 0.96
N HIS A 38 17.58 0.30 1.92
CA HIS A 38 16.42 0.59 2.77
C HIS A 38 16.58 1.91 3.53
N ARG A 39 17.81 2.25 3.96
CA ARG A 39 18.11 3.51 4.64
C ARG A 39 17.86 4.73 3.75
N PHE A 40 18.13 4.60 2.45
CA PHE A 40 17.93 5.66 1.47
C PHE A 40 16.43 5.84 1.17
N ILE A 41 15.71 4.72 1.00
CA ILE A 41 14.25 4.71 0.78
C ILE A 41 13.50 5.31 1.99
N LEU A 42 13.94 5.01 3.22
CA LEU A 42 13.38 5.61 4.42
C LEU A 42 13.70 7.12 4.47
N GLY A 43 14.92 7.50 4.08
CA GLY A 43 15.43 8.86 4.14
C GLY A 43 15.58 9.37 5.58
N LYS A 44 15.92 10.66 5.73
CA LYS A 44 16.04 11.29 7.05
C LYS A 44 14.66 11.33 7.73
N LYS A 45 14.50 10.62 8.85
CA LYS A 45 13.25 10.55 9.64
C LYS A 45 12.00 10.09 8.84
N GLY A 46 12.15 9.21 7.85
CA GLY A 46 11.00 8.71 7.09
C GLY A 46 10.53 9.61 5.94
N ALA A 47 11.31 10.64 5.58
CA ALA A 47 10.95 11.57 4.52
C ALA A 47 10.81 10.91 3.14
N GLY A 48 11.62 9.89 2.83
CA GLY A 48 11.59 9.21 1.53
C GLY A 48 10.29 8.42 1.33
N LEU A 49 9.88 7.64 2.35
CA LEU A 49 8.59 6.95 2.35
C LEU A 49 7.42 7.92 2.20
N LYS A 50 7.48 9.06 2.89
CA LYS A 50 6.42 10.07 2.81
C LYS A 50 6.33 10.67 1.41
N GLU A 51 7.45 10.94 0.76
CA GLU A 51 7.46 11.46 -0.61
C GLU A 51 6.91 10.44 -1.61
N ILE A 52 7.31 9.16 -1.49
CA ILE A 52 6.79 8.09 -2.35
C ILE A 52 5.28 7.95 -2.15
N PHE A 53 4.80 7.98 -0.90
CA PHE A 53 3.38 7.93 -0.59
C PHE A 53 2.61 9.13 -1.15
N ASP A 54 3.13 10.35 -1.00
CA ASP A 54 2.49 11.57 -1.49
C ASP A 54 2.36 11.59 -3.03
N LYS A 55 3.39 11.10 -3.73
CA LYS A 55 3.42 11.08 -5.21
C LYS A 55 2.63 9.91 -5.80
N THR A 56 2.66 8.74 -5.18
CA THR A 56 2.12 7.49 -5.78
C THR A 56 0.89 6.94 -5.06
N ASN A 57 0.57 7.41 -3.86
CA ASN A 57 -0.44 6.81 -2.97
C ASN A 57 -0.21 5.32 -2.69
N VAL A 58 1.05 4.89 -2.71
CA VAL A 58 1.45 3.52 -2.44
C VAL A 58 2.15 3.44 -1.09
N VAL A 59 1.83 2.42 -0.31
CA VAL A 59 2.43 2.15 0.99
C VAL A 59 3.56 1.14 0.81
N VAL A 60 4.75 1.48 1.30
CA VAL A 60 5.89 0.56 1.29
C VAL A 60 6.12 0.03 2.71
N ARG A 61 6.15 -1.28 2.84
CA ARG A 61 6.42 -2.00 4.08
C ARG A 61 7.82 -2.61 4.01
N ILE A 62 8.68 -2.19 4.94
CA ILE A 62 10.05 -2.69 5.05
C ILE A 62 10.07 -3.74 6.18
N PRO A 63 10.57 -4.96 5.95
CA PRO A 63 10.69 -5.97 6.99
C PRO A 63 11.78 -5.61 8.01
N ASN A 64 11.69 -6.18 9.21
CA ASN A 64 12.72 -6.02 10.24
C ASN A 64 14.02 -6.72 9.82
N GLN A 65 15.16 -6.27 10.36
CA GLN A 65 16.48 -6.82 10.03
C GLN A 65 16.64 -8.34 10.28
N GLU A 66 15.78 -8.94 11.10
CA GLU A 66 15.82 -10.37 11.45
C GLU A 66 15.13 -11.27 10.41
N GLU A 67 14.21 -10.73 9.60
CA GLU A 67 13.45 -11.46 8.59
C GLU A 67 13.80 -10.91 7.21
N ASN A 68 14.62 -11.65 6.44
CA ASN A 68 14.91 -11.40 5.02
C ASN A 68 14.91 -9.91 4.65
N CYS A 69 15.92 -9.21 5.17
CA CYS A 69 16.11 -7.78 5.02
C CYS A 69 16.34 -7.34 3.55
N SER A 70 16.28 -8.27 2.59
CA SER A 70 16.33 -8.02 1.15
C SER A 70 14.96 -7.88 0.47
N THR A 71 13.82 -8.03 1.15
CA THR A 71 12.49 -8.05 0.49
C THR A 71 11.51 -7.04 1.08
N ILE A 72 11.21 -5.97 0.36
CA ILE A 72 10.16 -5.01 0.73
C ILE A 72 8.81 -5.42 0.14
N GLN A 73 7.72 -4.99 0.78
CA GLN A 73 6.37 -5.18 0.26
C GLN A 73 5.77 -3.84 -0.13
N VAL A 74 5.39 -3.70 -1.40
CA VAL A 74 4.76 -2.50 -1.94
C VAL A 74 3.27 -2.76 -2.08
N ILE A 75 2.45 -2.02 -1.35
CA ILE A 75 1.01 -2.22 -1.24
C ILE A 75 0.30 -0.97 -1.79
N GLY A 76 -0.47 -1.12 -2.85
CA GLY A 76 -1.18 0.02 -3.45
C GLY A 76 -1.92 -0.33 -4.71
N GLU A 77 -2.36 0.68 -5.46
CA GLU A 77 -3.07 0.47 -6.71
C GLU A 77 -2.16 -0.09 -7.81
N THR A 78 -2.59 -1.10 -8.55
CA THR A 78 -1.78 -1.74 -9.62
C THR A 78 -1.24 -0.73 -10.63
N ASN A 79 -2.02 0.31 -10.97
CA ASN A 79 -1.59 1.37 -11.89
C ASN A 79 -0.48 2.28 -11.32
N LYS A 80 -0.37 2.36 -9.99
CA LYS A 80 0.57 3.22 -9.27
C LYS A 80 1.79 2.47 -8.74
N ILE A 81 1.68 1.16 -8.56
CA ILE A 81 2.80 0.31 -8.13
C ILE A 81 3.98 0.49 -9.08
N GLY A 82 3.79 0.41 -10.41
CA GLY A 82 4.92 0.56 -11.36
C GLY A 82 5.67 1.90 -11.26
N GLU A 83 4.93 2.99 -10.99
CA GLU A 83 5.48 4.33 -10.78
C GLU A 83 6.29 4.38 -9.46
N ALA A 84 5.75 3.80 -8.39
CA ALA A 84 6.42 3.71 -7.08
C ALA A 84 7.70 2.89 -7.16
N ILE A 85 7.68 1.75 -7.86
CA ILE A 85 8.85 0.90 -8.07
C ILE A 85 9.98 1.68 -8.76
N THR A 86 9.64 2.40 -9.82
CA THR A 86 10.62 3.22 -10.56
C THR A 86 11.23 4.31 -9.68
N MET A 87 10.44 4.93 -8.79
CA MET A 87 10.95 5.89 -7.81
C MET A 87 11.89 5.24 -6.80
N ILE A 88 11.53 4.07 -6.28
CA ILE A 88 12.34 3.35 -5.30
C ILE A 88 13.70 2.97 -5.89
N TYR A 89 13.75 2.52 -7.15
CA TYR A 89 15.02 2.23 -7.84
C TYR A 89 15.88 3.46 -8.17
N LYS A 90 15.29 4.67 -8.13
CA LYS A 90 16.01 5.93 -8.42
C LYS A 90 16.60 6.60 -7.17
N MET A 91 16.26 6.15 -5.96
CA MET A 91 16.81 6.66 -4.70
C MET A 91 18.12 5.98 -4.33
#